data_AF-A0A1I5M1Y0-F1
#
_entry.id   AF-A0A1I5M1Y0-F1
#
_cell.length_a   1.000
_cell.length_b   1.000
_cell.length_c   1.000
_cell.angle_alpha   90.00
_cell.angle_beta   90.00
_cell.angle_gamma   90.00
#
_symmetry.space_group_name_H-M   'P 1'
#
loop_
_entity.id
_entity.type
_entity.pdbx_description
1 polymer ?
#
loop_
_entity_poly.entity_id
_entity_poly.type
_entity_poly.pdbx_seq_one_letter_code
_entity_poly.pdbx_strand_id
1 'polypeptide(L)'
;MAVVLTVSESGYGDLGTELLLASAYSVGFIFVIIARSELFTEHTTLAVMPVLDKRESLGNLGRLWGLIWLSNVLGGAVFVVFVVTLLPDLGVANAEAFVTIAGKMISHGPRWLFVAGILAGWLMGLLAWLITAAKETTSRLLIIWLVTASIGLLHLPHSIAGNVEVLFGVFISTEITVLDYVTFLGFATVGNVVGGGVFVSLLKYGHVVRGGG
;
A
#
# COMPACT_ATOMS: atom_id res chain seq x y z
N MET A 1 7.11 -15.85 -10.90
CA MET A 1 7.23 -16.62 -12.16
C MET A 1 6.07 -16.35 -13.11
N ALA A 2 4.80 -16.64 -12.77
CA ALA A 2 3.65 -16.32 -13.64
C ALA A 2 3.54 -14.83 -13.99
N VAL A 3 3.70 -13.94 -12.99
CA VAL A 3 3.71 -12.48 -13.17
C VAL A 3 4.86 -12.05 -14.08
N VAL A 4 6.09 -12.49 -13.77
CA VAL A 4 7.31 -12.20 -14.57
C VAL A 4 7.19 -12.71 -16.01
N LEU A 5 6.60 -13.89 -16.23
CA LEU A 5 6.40 -14.47 -17.56
C LEU A 5 5.38 -13.67 -18.38
N THR A 6 4.27 -13.28 -17.75
CA THR A 6 3.19 -12.50 -18.37
C THR A 6 3.67 -11.12 -18.82
N VAL A 7 4.58 -10.51 -18.06
CA VAL A 7 5.12 -9.19 -18.40
C VAL A 7 6.41 -9.27 -19.23
N SER A 8 6.93 -10.45 -19.59
CA SER A 8 8.16 -10.55 -20.40
C SER A 8 7.92 -10.37 -21.91
N GLU A 9 8.90 -9.85 -22.64
CA GLU A 9 8.79 -9.54 -24.08
C GLU A 9 8.38 -10.76 -24.92
N SER A 10 8.73 -11.97 -24.50
CA SER A 10 8.37 -13.23 -25.17
C SER A 10 7.05 -13.85 -24.69
N GLY A 11 6.35 -13.21 -23.75
CA GLY A 11 5.19 -13.75 -23.05
C GLY A 11 4.02 -12.77 -22.84
N TYR A 12 3.96 -11.66 -23.60
CA TYR A 12 2.87 -10.65 -23.68
C TYR A 12 3.00 -9.34 -22.84
N GLY A 13 4.21 -8.85 -22.48
CA GLY A 13 4.38 -7.51 -21.88
C GLY A 13 5.82 -6.93 -21.91
N ASP A 14 6.01 -5.72 -21.34
CA ASP A 14 7.32 -5.06 -21.16
C ASP A 14 7.82 -5.17 -19.71
N LEU A 15 8.66 -6.17 -19.44
CA LEU A 15 9.15 -6.53 -18.11
C LEU A 15 10.06 -5.44 -17.55
N GLY A 16 10.83 -4.78 -18.42
CA GLY A 16 11.74 -3.71 -18.03
C GLY A 16 10.97 -2.55 -17.41
N THR A 17 9.93 -2.08 -18.10
CA THR A 17 9.08 -1.00 -17.61
C THR A 17 8.33 -1.39 -16.35
N GLU A 18 7.73 -2.59 -16.30
CA GLU A 18 6.98 -3.04 -15.11
C GLU A 18 7.87 -3.18 -13.86
N LEU A 19 9.11 -3.65 -13.99
CA LEU A 19 10.06 -3.70 -12.88
C LEU A 19 10.52 -2.30 -12.44
N LEU A 20 10.68 -1.37 -13.38
CA LEU A 20 11.05 0.02 -13.09
C LEU A 20 9.92 0.75 -12.37
N LEU A 21 8.67 0.59 -12.82
CA LEU A 21 7.48 1.14 -12.16
C LEU A 21 7.32 0.57 -10.74
N ALA A 22 7.45 -0.74 -10.59
CA ALA A 22 7.43 -1.41 -9.28
C ALA A 22 8.55 -0.88 -8.36
N SER A 23 9.75 -0.64 -8.89
CA SER A 23 10.86 -0.09 -8.11
C SER A 23 10.63 1.38 -7.73
N ALA A 24 10.06 2.18 -8.64
CA ALA A 24 9.69 3.57 -8.38
C ALA A 24 8.60 3.67 -7.31
N TYR A 25 7.63 2.75 -7.31
CA TYR A 25 6.60 2.63 -6.28
C TYR A 25 7.19 2.51 -4.87
N SER A 26 8.30 1.77 -4.71
CA SER A 26 8.99 1.61 -3.42
C SER A 26 9.61 2.88 -2.86
N VAL A 27 9.94 3.87 -3.69
CA VAL A 27 10.66 5.07 -3.25
C VAL A 27 9.87 5.84 -2.19
N GLY A 28 8.56 5.99 -2.38
CA GLY A 28 7.69 6.66 -1.40
C GLY A 28 7.68 5.95 -0.05
N PHE A 29 7.62 4.61 -0.05
CA PHE A 29 7.66 3.81 1.18
C PHE A 29 9.01 3.89 1.88
N ILE A 30 10.12 3.91 1.13
CA ILE A 30 11.45 4.11 1.71
C ILE A 30 11.49 5.42 2.49
N PHE A 31 10.99 6.52 1.92
CA PHE A 31 10.97 7.81 2.60
C PHE A 31 10.12 7.77 3.86
N VAL A 32 8.88 7.30 3.78
CA VAL A 32 7.96 7.27 4.93
C VAL A 32 8.51 6.39 6.07
N ILE A 33 8.98 5.18 5.75
CA ILE A 33 9.41 4.20 6.76
C ILE A 33 10.77 4.57 7.37
N ILE A 34 11.73 5.03 6.56
CA ILE A 34 13.04 5.44 7.09
C ILE A 34 12.93 6.74 7.89
N ALA A 35 12.09 7.69 7.44
CA ALA A 35 11.80 8.91 8.19
C ALA A 35 10.98 8.65 9.47
N ARG A 36 10.51 7.43 9.69
CA ARG A 36 9.66 7.05 10.83
C ARG A 36 8.35 7.84 10.87
N SER A 37 7.78 8.10 9.70
CA SER A 37 6.46 8.70 9.58
C SER A 37 5.38 7.65 9.87
N GLU A 38 4.24 8.11 10.38
CA GLU A 38 3.12 7.24 10.75
C GLU A 38 2.35 6.80 9.49
N LEU A 39 2.49 5.51 9.12
CA LEU A 39 1.79 4.91 7.99
C LEU A 39 0.68 3.98 8.47
N PHE A 40 -0.56 4.27 8.07
CA PHE A 40 -1.75 3.53 8.51
C PHE A 40 -1.62 2.01 8.33
N THR A 41 -1.15 1.56 7.15
CA THR A 41 -1.08 0.12 6.84
C THR A 41 -0.06 -0.63 7.69
N GLU A 42 0.99 0.03 8.18
CA GLU A 42 1.92 -0.54 9.16
C GLU A 42 1.21 -0.80 10.50
N HIS A 43 0.37 0.14 10.94
CA HIS A 43 -0.40 0.05 12.19
C HIS A 43 -1.56 -0.94 12.16
N THR A 44 -1.98 -1.41 10.98
CA THR A 44 -2.94 -2.54 10.89
C THR A 44 -2.37 -3.83 11.47
N THR A 45 -1.06 -3.91 11.64
CA THR A 45 -0.35 -5.03 12.29
C THR A 45 0.19 -4.62 13.66
N LEU A 46 0.99 -3.55 13.73
CA LEU A 46 1.74 -3.22 14.95
C LEU A 46 0.82 -2.82 16.12
N ALA A 47 -0.19 -1.98 15.85
CA ALA A 47 -1.09 -1.48 16.89
C ALA A 47 -2.09 -2.53 17.39
N VAL A 48 -2.22 -3.66 16.68
CA VAL A 48 -3.09 -4.77 17.10
C VAL A 48 -2.45 -5.59 18.22
N MET A 49 -1.11 -5.67 18.28
CA MET A 49 -0.42 -6.50 19.28
C MET A 49 -0.78 -6.12 20.73
N PRO A 50 -0.74 -4.84 21.16
CA PRO A 50 -1.12 -4.46 22.52
C PRO A 50 -2.57 -4.80 22.87
N VAL A 51 -3.49 -4.77 21.89
CA VAL A 51 -4.89 -5.18 22.09
C VAL A 51 -5.00 -6.69 22.28
N LEU A 52 -4.31 -7.47 21.45
CA LEU A 52 -4.25 -8.92 21.60
C LEU A 52 -3.62 -9.34 22.93
N ASP A 53 -2.70 -8.53 23.47
CA ASP A 53 -2.06 -8.73 24.76
C ASP A 53 -2.88 -8.17 25.94
N LYS A 54 -4.10 -7.69 25.68
CA LYS A 54 -5.02 -7.09 26.66
C LYS A 54 -4.44 -5.87 27.40
N ARG A 55 -3.47 -5.17 26.78
CA ARG A 55 -2.85 -3.94 27.31
C ARG A 55 -3.56 -2.68 26.82
N GLU A 56 -4.28 -2.76 25.71
CA GLU A 56 -5.02 -1.66 25.11
C GLU A 56 -6.45 -2.06 24.71
N SER A 57 -7.32 -1.08 24.54
CA SER A 57 -8.71 -1.30 24.13
C SER A 57 -8.89 -1.25 22.61
N LEU A 58 -9.90 -1.98 22.10
CA LEU A 58 -10.32 -1.87 20.70
C LEU A 58 -10.75 -0.45 20.32
N GLY A 59 -11.29 0.32 21.28
CA GLY A 59 -11.66 1.73 21.06
C GLY A 59 -10.44 2.61 20.79
N ASN A 60 -9.36 2.44 21.57
CA ASN A 60 -8.10 3.16 21.36
C ASN A 60 -7.45 2.79 20.02
N LEU A 61 -7.50 1.51 19.65
CA LEU A 61 -7.02 1.04 18.34
C LEU A 61 -7.80 1.70 17.20
N GLY A 62 -9.14 1.69 17.25
CA GLY A 62 -9.98 2.33 16.25
C GLY A 62 -9.73 3.84 16.13
N ARG A 63 -9.52 4.53 17.28
CA ARG A 63 -9.16 5.94 17.30
C ARG A 63 -7.80 6.20 16.62
N LEU A 64 -6.77 5.40 16.96
CA LEU A 64 -5.44 5.52 16.38
C LEU A 64 -5.50 5.30 14.85
N TRP A 65 -6.14 4.22 14.43
CA TRP A 65 -6.36 3.90 13.02
C TRP A 65 -7.07 5.04 12.29
N GLY A 66 -8.16 5.56 12.83
CA GLY A 66 -8.90 6.66 12.22
C GLY A 66 -8.06 7.93 12.05
N LEU A 67 -7.28 8.31 13.07
CA LEU A 67 -6.41 9.49 13.03
C LEU A 67 -5.30 9.37 11.98
N ILE A 68 -4.57 8.25 11.97
CA ILE A 68 -3.46 8.04 11.03
C ILE A 68 -4.00 7.89 9.60
N TRP A 69 -5.07 7.08 9.41
CA TRP A 69 -5.70 6.89 8.11
C TRP A 69 -6.16 8.23 7.51
N LEU A 70 -6.87 9.03 8.28
CA LEU A 70 -7.36 10.33 7.81
C LEU A 70 -6.19 11.26 7.46
N SER A 71 -5.16 11.30 8.30
CA SER A 71 -3.98 12.14 8.06
C SER A 71 -3.22 11.71 6.80
N ASN A 72 -3.07 10.41 6.57
CA ASN A 72 -2.44 9.88 5.37
C ASN A 72 -3.26 10.16 4.10
N VAL A 73 -4.59 9.97 4.15
CA VAL A 73 -5.50 10.25 3.03
C VAL A 73 -5.46 11.74 2.67
N LEU A 74 -5.60 12.62 3.66
CA LEU A 74 -5.56 14.08 3.45
C LEU A 74 -4.19 14.56 2.98
N GLY A 75 -3.10 14.05 3.57
CA GLY A 75 -1.74 14.36 3.13
C GLY A 75 -1.51 13.94 1.67
N GLY A 76 -1.99 12.75 1.29
CA GLY A 76 -1.97 12.29 -0.10
C GLY A 76 -2.79 13.17 -1.04
N ALA A 77 -3.98 13.61 -0.63
CA ALA A 77 -4.81 14.51 -1.43
C ALA A 77 -4.14 15.88 -1.66
N VAL A 78 -3.56 16.47 -0.61
CA VAL A 78 -2.80 17.72 -0.72
C VAL A 78 -1.60 17.55 -1.65
N PHE A 79 -0.88 16.43 -1.53
CA PHE A 79 0.24 16.10 -2.41
C PHE A 79 -0.20 15.98 -3.87
N VAL A 80 -1.31 15.30 -4.15
CA VAL A 80 -1.85 15.17 -5.52
C VAL A 80 -2.18 16.54 -6.11
N VAL A 81 -2.91 17.39 -5.37
CA VAL A 81 -3.27 18.75 -5.84
C VAL A 81 -2.03 19.55 -6.22
N PHE A 82 -0.97 19.50 -5.41
CA PHE A 82 0.29 20.16 -5.72
C PHE A 82 0.96 19.58 -6.98
N VAL A 83 1.03 18.26 -7.10
CA VAL A 83 1.74 17.59 -8.19
C VAL A 83 1.04 17.73 -9.53
N VAL A 84 -0.30 17.63 -9.58
CA VAL A 84 -1.05 17.77 -10.84
C VAL A 84 -0.93 19.16 -11.45
N THR A 85 -0.74 20.18 -10.61
CA THR A 85 -0.49 21.55 -11.09
C THR A 85 0.94 21.79 -11.51
N LEU A 86 1.91 21.06 -10.95
CA LEU A 86 3.33 21.37 -11.13
C LEU A 86 3.99 20.54 -12.23
N LEU A 87 3.83 19.21 -12.21
CA LEU A 87 4.64 18.32 -13.06
C LEU A 87 4.29 18.37 -14.55
N PRO A 88 3.02 18.49 -14.97
CA PRO A 88 2.69 18.69 -16.38
C PRO A 88 3.28 19.99 -16.94
N ASP A 89 3.20 21.08 -16.19
CA ASP A 89 3.73 22.39 -16.59
C ASP A 89 5.26 22.39 -16.72
N LEU A 90 5.94 21.57 -15.92
CA LEU A 90 7.39 21.35 -16.03
C LEU A 90 7.78 20.40 -17.18
N GLY A 91 6.81 19.77 -17.86
CA GLY A 91 7.06 18.79 -18.92
C GLY A 91 7.68 17.47 -18.43
N VAL A 92 7.61 17.20 -17.12
CA VAL A 92 8.24 16.02 -16.49
C VAL A 92 7.30 14.81 -16.48
N ALA A 93 5.98 15.04 -16.45
CA ALA A 93 4.97 13.99 -16.46
C ALA A 93 3.81 14.35 -17.40
N ASN A 94 3.37 13.37 -18.20
CA ASN A 94 2.16 13.52 -19.02
C ASN A 94 0.92 13.25 -18.14
N ALA A 95 -0.10 14.10 -18.25
CA ALA A 95 -1.41 13.93 -17.63
C ALA A 95 -2.02 12.53 -17.88
N GLU A 96 -1.86 11.99 -19.10
CA GLU A 96 -2.39 10.67 -19.48
C GLU A 96 -1.75 9.50 -18.69
N ALA A 97 -0.50 9.67 -18.25
CA ALA A 97 0.18 8.64 -17.45
C ALA A 97 -0.51 8.46 -16.08
N PHE A 98 -0.94 9.57 -15.47
CA PHE A 98 -1.70 9.56 -14.23
C PHE A 98 -3.06 8.86 -14.39
N VAL A 99 -3.76 9.13 -15.49
CA VAL A 99 -5.04 8.49 -15.81
C VAL A 99 -4.85 6.98 -16.03
N THR A 100 -3.78 6.59 -16.71
CA THR A 100 -3.45 5.17 -16.94
C THR A 100 -3.21 4.42 -15.63
N ILE A 101 -2.44 4.99 -14.70
CA ILE A 101 -2.17 4.40 -13.39
C ILE A 101 -3.47 4.28 -12.58
N ALA A 102 -4.26 5.34 -12.52
CA ALA A 102 -5.55 5.36 -11.81
C ALA A 102 -6.53 4.33 -12.39
N GLY A 103 -6.61 4.24 -13.72
CA GLY A 103 -7.44 3.30 -14.45
C GLY A 103 -7.13 1.83 -14.11
N LYS A 104 -5.85 1.47 -14.00
CA LYS A 104 -5.43 0.13 -13.56
C LYS A 104 -6.02 -0.22 -12.18
N MET A 105 -6.03 0.73 -11.25
CA MET A 105 -6.51 0.52 -9.87
C MET A 105 -8.02 0.35 -9.76
N ILE A 106 -8.81 1.05 -10.59
CA ILE A 106 -10.28 1.03 -10.53
C ILE A 106 -10.92 0.09 -11.55
N SER A 107 -10.13 -0.52 -12.44
CA SER A 107 -10.63 -1.44 -13.47
C SER A 107 -11.29 -2.73 -12.95
N HIS A 108 -11.17 -2.98 -11.64
CA HIS A 108 -11.65 -4.19 -11.00
C HIS A 108 -12.81 -3.91 -10.03
N GLY A 109 -13.75 -4.86 -9.98
CA GLY A 109 -14.90 -4.74 -9.10
C GLY A 109 -14.57 -4.83 -7.60
N PRO A 110 -15.50 -4.41 -6.71
CA PRO A 110 -15.32 -4.37 -5.25
C PRO A 110 -14.74 -5.63 -4.60
N ARG A 111 -15.17 -6.80 -5.06
CA ARG A 111 -14.70 -8.09 -4.54
C ARG A 111 -13.21 -8.28 -4.76
N TRP A 112 -12.71 -7.91 -5.93
CA TRP A 112 -11.28 -8.00 -6.23
C TRP A 112 -10.50 -7.00 -5.39
N LEU A 113 -10.98 -5.75 -5.29
CA LEU A 113 -10.36 -4.70 -4.48
C LEU A 113 -10.17 -5.16 -3.03
N PHE A 114 -11.20 -5.79 -2.47
CA PHE A 114 -11.14 -6.34 -1.13
C PHE A 114 -10.13 -7.50 -1.01
N VAL A 115 -10.24 -8.53 -1.86
CA VAL A 115 -9.41 -9.75 -1.76
C VAL A 115 -7.94 -9.45 -2.04
N ALA A 116 -7.63 -8.68 -3.09
CA ALA A 116 -6.27 -8.26 -3.38
C ALA A 116 -5.76 -7.28 -2.30
N GLY A 117 -6.65 -6.48 -1.70
CA GLY A 117 -6.34 -5.60 -0.57
C GLY A 117 -5.94 -6.35 0.69
N ILE A 118 -6.49 -7.55 0.93
CA ILE A 118 -6.04 -8.45 2.00
C ILE A 118 -4.57 -8.83 1.77
N LEU A 119 -4.19 -9.17 0.55
CA LEU A 119 -2.80 -9.53 0.25
C LEU A 119 -1.86 -8.33 0.43
N ALA A 120 -2.26 -7.13 -0.01
CA ALA A 120 -1.49 -5.91 0.24
C ALA A 120 -1.30 -5.64 1.74
N GLY A 121 -2.37 -5.76 2.54
CA GLY A 121 -2.30 -5.58 4.00
C GLY A 121 -1.41 -6.61 4.68
N TRP A 122 -1.49 -7.87 4.24
CA TRP A 122 -0.64 -8.94 4.75
C TRP A 122 0.84 -8.68 4.45
N LEU A 123 1.18 -8.23 3.24
CA LEU A 123 2.53 -7.85 2.85
C LEU A 123 3.06 -6.67 3.66
N MET A 124 2.22 -5.68 3.95
CA MET A 124 2.59 -4.56 4.84
C MET A 124 2.82 -5.00 6.28
N GLY A 125 2.04 -5.98 6.78
CA GLY A 125 2.32 -6.62 8.07
C GLY A 125 3.66 -7.34 8.09
N LEU A 126 3.96 -8.11 7.03
CA LEU A 126 5.25 -8.76 6.85
C LEU A 126 6.39 -7.74 6.81
N LEU A 127 6.21 -6.63 6.10
CA LEU A 127 7.18 -5.55 6.03
C LEU A 127 7.48 -5.00 7.44
N ALA A 128 6.43 -4.61 8.18
CA ALA A 128 6.54 -4.09 9.54
C ALA A 128 7.32 -5.05 10.45
N TRP A 129 7.06 -6.35 10.34
CA TRP A 129 7.78 -7.37 11.09
C TRP A 129 9.25 -7.47 10.68
N LEU A 130 9.54 -7.59 9.38
CA LEU A 130 10.91 -7.74 8.89
C LEU A 130 11.79 -6.52 9.20
N ILE A 131 11.27 -5.30 9.08
CA ILE A 131 12.04 -4.08 9.38
C ILE A 131 12.37 -3.94 10.87
N THR A 132 11.55 -4.49 11.77
CA THR A 132 11.84 -4.51 13.21
C THR A 132 12.93 -5.51 13.57
N ALA A 133 13.03 -6.62 12.81
CA ALA A 133 14.08 -7.61 12.97
C ALA A 133 15.42 -7.17 12.34
N ALA A 134 15.39 -6.34 11.31
CA ALA A 134 16.58 -5.87 10.60
C ALA A 134 17.35 -4.80 11.41
N LYS A 135 18.63 -5.05 11.65
CA LYS A 135 19.50 -4.17 12.46
C LYS A 135 20.21 -3.08 11.67
N GLU A 136 20.40 -3.29 10.37
CA GLU A 136 21.17 -2.38 9.51
C GLU A 136 20.26 -1.62 8.55
N THR A 137 20.58 -0.34 8.30
CA THR A 137 19.81 0.52 7.40
C THR A 137 19.74 -0.05 5.98
N THR A 138 20.84 -0.56 5.44
CA THR A 138 20.87 -1.17 4.11
C THR A 138 19.91 -2.36 3.99
N SER A 139 19.90 -3.23 5.00
CA SER A 139 18.96 -4.36 5.06
C SER A 139 17.51 -3.86 5.09
N ARG A 140 17.21 -2.82 5.87
CA ARG A 140 15.87 -2.21 5.92
C ARG A 140 15.46 -1.64 4.56
N LEU A 141 16.35 -0.93 3.87
CA LEU A 141 16.09 -0.40 2.52
C LEU A 141 15.75 -1.52 1.53
N LEU A 142 16.53 -2.61 1.53
CA LEU A 142 16.28 -3.75 0.64
C LEU A 142 14.97 -4.46 0.94
N ILE A 143 14.62 -4.63 2.22
CA ILE A 143 13.35 -5.23 2.64
C ILE A 143 12.17 -4.35 2.22
N ILE A 144 12.25 -3.04 2.46
CA ILE A 144 11.20 -2.09 2.04
C ILE A 144 11.03 -2.16 0.52
N TRP A 145 12.12 -2.08 -0.23
CA TRP A 145 12.08 -2.18 -1.69
C TRP A 145 11.46 -3.50 -2.14
N LEU A 146 11.94 -4.64 -1.65
CA LEU A 146 11.47 -5.95 -2.06
C LEU A 146 9.95 -6.13 -1.84
N VAL A 147 9.47 -5.78 -0.65
CA VAL A 147 8.06 -5.99 -0.30
C VAL A 147 7.16 -5.01 -1.06
N THR A 148 7.53 -3.73 -1.12
CA THR A 148 6.68 -2.72 -1.75
C THR A 148 6.75 -2.74 -3.28
N ALA A 149 7.89 -3.14 -3.87
CA ALA A 149 7.97 -3.39 -5.30
C ALA A 149 7.12 -4.61 -5.67
N SER A 150 7.02 -5.62 -4.80
CA SER A 150 6.09 -6.73 -5.03
C SER A 150 4.63 -6.25 -5.03
N ILE A 151 4.26 -5.31 -4.16
CA ILE A 151 2.92 -4.69 -4.16
C ILE A 151 2.66 -3.95 -5.47
N GLY A 152 3.61 -3.12 -5.92
CA GLY A 152 3.51 -2.36 -7.16
C GLY A 152 3.44 -3.26 -8.40
N LEU A 153 4.32 -4.26 -8.51
CA LEU A 153 4.37 -5.20 -9.63
C LEU A 153 3.07 -6.01 -9.74
N LEU A 154 2.50 -6.41 -8.59
CA LEU A 154 1.25 -7.14 -8.53
C LEU A 154 0.01 -6.24 -8.65
N HIS A 155 0.21 -4.91 -8.74
CA HIS A 155 -0.86 -3.93 -8.81
C HIS A 155 -1.88 -4.07 -7.66
N LEU A 156 -1.42 -4.42 -6.45
CA LEU A 156 -2.34 -4.70 -5.35
C LEU A 156 -2.95 -3.39 -4.80
N PRO A 157 -4.24 -3.38 -4.46
CA PRO A 157 -4.93 -2.21 -3.94
C PRO A 157 -4.46 -1.90 -2.52
N HIS A 158 -3.48 -1.02 -2.43
CA HIS A 158 -2.98 -0.46 -1.19
C HIS A 158 -3.68 0.86 -0.90
N SER A 159 -4.37 0.96 0.24
CA SER A 159 -5.20 2.12 0.61
C SER A 159 -4.48 3.47 0.54
N ILE A 160 -3.25 3.58 1.06
CA ILE A 160 -2.54 4.87 1.12
C ILE A 160 -1.84 5.26 -0.20
N ALA A 161 -1.04 4.36 -0.80
CA ALA A 161 -0.40 4.63 -2.09
C ALA A 161 -1.46 4.74 -3.22
N GLY A 162 -2.40 3.81 -3.26
CA GLY A 162 -3.50 3.82 -4.23
C GLY A 162 -4.45 5.02 -4.07
N ASN A 163 -4.59 5.58 -2.86
CA ASN A 163 -5.29 6.85 -2.66
C ASN A 163 -4.69 7.96 -3.53
N VAL A 164 -3.35 8.07 -3.57
CA VAL A 164 -2.66 9.06 -4.41
C VAL A 164 -2.85 8.74 -5.89
N GLU A 165 -2.66 7.49 -6.29
CA GLU A 165 -2.79 7.02 -7.67
C GLU A 165 -4.19 7.27 -8.26
N VAL A 166 -5.25 6.95 -7.51
CA VAL A 166 -6.62 7.13 -7.98
C VAL A 166 -7.04 8.61 -7.95
N LEU A 167 -6.63 9.37 -6.92
CA LEU A 167 -6.91 10.81 -6.86
C LEU A 167 -6.28 11.57 -8.03
N PHE A 168 -5.07 11.19 -8.46
CA PHE A 168 -4.46 11.73 -9.68
C PHE A 168 -5.41 11.61 -10.88
N GLY A 169 -6.03 10.45 -11.06
CA GLY A 169 -7.07 10.22 -12.09
C GLY A 169 -8.30 11.11 -11.92
N VAL A 170 -8.84 11.21 -10.70
CA VAL A 170 -10.02 12.03 -10.38
C VAL A 170 -9.80 13.51 -10.69
N PHE A 171 -8.61 14.05 -10.41
CA PHE A 171 -8.32 15.48 -10.63
C PHE A 171 -8.00 15.83 -12.08
N ILE A 172 -7.59 14.86 -12.90
CA ILE A 172 -7.12 15.08 -14.28
C ILE A 172 -8.14 14.66 -15.33
N SER A 173 -8.92 13.59 -15.07
CA SER A 173 -9.83 12.99 -16.06
C SER A 173 -11.28 13.07 -15.61
N THR A 174 -12.18 13.29 -16.58
CA THR A 174 -13.63 13.18 -16.36
C THR A 174 -14.13 11.74 -16.37
N GLU A 175 -13.30 10.77 -16.77
CA GLU A 175 -13.66 9.34 -16.83
C GLU A 175 -13.59 8.66 -15.45
N ILE A 176 -12.79 9.21 -14.53
CA ILE A 176 -12.57 8.64 -13.20
C ILE A 176 -13.36 9.47 -12.20
N THR A 177 -14.38 8.85 -11.61
CA THR A 177 -15.33 9.57 -10.76
C THR A 177 -14.91 9.55 -9.29
N VAL A 178 -15.48 10.46 -8.50
CA VAL A 178 -15.37 10.44 -7.03
C VAL A 178 -15.92 9.13 -6.46
N LEU A 179 -16.92 8.52 -7.10
CA LEU A 179 -17.48 7.23 -6.66
C LEU A 179 -16.48 6.09 -6.86
N ASP A 180 -15.72 6.09 -7.97
CA ASP A 180 -14.66 5.10 -8.20
C ASP A 180 -13.59 5.20 -7.13
N TYR A 181 -13.19 6.43 -6.79
CA TYR A 181 -12.25 6.71 -5.72
C TYR A 181 -12.73 6.23 -4.34
N VAL A 182 -13.95 6.60 -3.94
CA VAL A 182 -14.51 6.19 -2.64
C VAL A 182 -14.67 4.66 -2.57
N THR A 183 -15.07 4.04 -3.68
CA THR A 183 -15.18 2.57 -3.79
C THR A 183 -13.82 1.92 -3.62
N PHE A 184 -12.82 2.37 -4.38
CA PHE A 184 -11.44 1.90 -4.25
C PHE A 184 -10.93 2.04 -2.81
N LEU A 185 -10.99 3.25 -2.26
CA LEU A 185 -10.43 3.56 -0.95
C LEU A 185 -11.10 2.74 0.16
N GLY A 186 -12.43 2.60 0.11
CA GLY A 186 -13.19 1.82 1.08
C GLY A 186 -12.78 0.34 1.08
N PHE A 187 -12.86 -0.32 -0.07
CA PHE A 187 -12.56 -1.76 -0.17
C PHE A 187 -11.07 -2.07 0.04
N ALA A 188 -10.17 -1.23 -0.46
CA ALA A 188 -8.73 -1.36 -0.22
C ALA A 188 -8.40 -1.20 1.27
N THR A 189 -8.99 -0.21 1.95
CA THR A 189 -8.77 0.03 3.39
C THR A 189 -9.22 -1.16 4.21
N VAL A 190 -10.46 -1.64 4.00
CA VAL A 190 -10.99 -2.80 4.75
C VAL A 190 -10.16 -4.05 4.45
N GLY A 191 -9.79 -4.28 3.18
CA GLY A 191 -8.91 -5.36 2.79
C GLY A 191 -7.56 -5.30 3.52
N ASN A 192 -6.90 -4.13 3.52
CA ASN A 192 -5.60 -3.96 4.17
C ASN A 192 -5.67 -4.22 5.68
N VAL A 193 -6.71 -3.72 6.35
CA VAL A 193 -6.94 -3.97 7.79
C VAL A 193 -7.07 -5.45 8.08
N VAL A 194 -7.89 -6.17 7.29
CA VAL A 194 -8.06 -7.62 7.43
C VAL A 194 -6.73 -8.34 7.17
N GLY A 195 -5.98 -7.96 6.14
CA GLY A 195 -4.69 -8.53 5.80
C GLY A 195 -3.65 -8.41 6.92
N GLY A 196 -3.48 -7.20 7.46
CA GLY A 196 -2.57 -6.95 8.59
C GLY A 196 -3.00 -7.70 9.86
N GLY A 197 -4.30 -7.69 10.15
CA GLY A 197 -4.88 -8.45 11.26
C GLY A 197 -4.67 -9.96 11.15
N VAL A 198 -4.81 -10.53 9.94
CA VAL A 198 -4.52 -11.95 9.66
C VAL A 198 -3.04 -12.24 9.87
N PHE A 199 -2.15 -11.40 9.34
CA PHE A 199 -0.71 -11.56 9.50
C PHE A 199 -0.29 -11.62 10.98
N VAL A 200 -0.69 -10.63 11.78
CA VAL A 200 -0.33 -10.58 13.21
C VAL A 200 -0.92 -11.75 14.00
N SER A 201 -2.14 -12.17 13.67
CA SER A 201 -2.80 -13.30 14.34
C SER A 201 -2.05 -14.60 14.10
N LEU A 202 -1.60 -14.85 12.85
CA LEU A 202 -0.80 -16.03 12.50
C LEU A 202 0.56 -16.02 13.21
N LEU A 203 1.24 -14.88 13.28
CA LEU A 203 2.50 -14.76 14.01
C LEU A 203 2.32 -15.04 15.50
N LYS A 204 1.27 -14.48 16.12
CA LYS A 204 1.02 -14.67 17.55
C LYS A 204 0.71 -16.13 17.88
N TYR A 205 -0.14 -16.79 17.09
CA TYR A 205 -0.43 -18.22 17.27
C TYR A 205 0.82 -19.08 17.07
N GLY A 206 1.63 -18.77 16.05
CA GLY A 206 2.89 -19.47 15.78
C GLY A 206 3.91 -19.39 16.93
N HIS A 207 4.01 -18.24 17.59
CA HIS A 207 4.86 -18.08 18.78
C HIS A 207 4.32 -18.80 20.02
N VAL A 208 3.00 -18.78 20.25
CA VAL A 208 2.39 -19.46 21.41
C VAL A 208 2.54 -20.98 21.32
N VAL A 209 2.37 -21.56 20.13
CA VAL A 209 2.52 -23.02 19.93
C VAL A 209 3.99 -23.47 20.02
N ARG A 210 4.96 -22.60 19.70
CA ARG A 210 6.41 -22.95 19.69
C ARG A 210 7.21 -22.49 20.90
N GLY A 211 6.74 -21.48 21.64
CA GLY A 211 7.41 -20.93 22.83
C GLY A 211 6.86 -21.46 24.16
N GLY A 212 5.85 -22.34 24.12
CA GLY A 212 5.28 -23.02 25.28
C GLY A 212 5.79 -24.44 25.51
N GLY A 213 6.97 -24.79 24.97
CA GLY A 213 7.65 -26.08 25.15
C GLY A 213 8.99 -25.92 25.82
#